data_AF-A0AAU7SWN9-F1
#
_entry.id   AF-A0AAU7SWN9-F1
#
_cell.length_a   1.000
_cell.length_b   1.000
_cell.length_c   1.000
_cell.angle_alpha   90.00
_cell.angle_beta   90.00
_cell.angle_gamma   90.00
#
_symmetry.space_group_name_H-M   'P 1'
#
loop_
_entity.id
_entity.type
_entity.pdbx_description
1 polymer ?
#
loop_
_entity_poly.entity_id
_entity_poly.type
_entity_poly.pdbx_seq_one_letter_code
_entity_poly.pdbx_strand_id
1 'polypeptide(L)'
;MKQMLWVIFISGVMFSTASWAGKSDQMIVNEAAQNMVTVAEAKQLADETAVTLSGVIVKRIRGDHFELKDGSGSIDIDVDDDFWKPMGLKAGDQVKVMGEVDTQSDQSTNIDVVKIEKLVNPKDKWLWYNQN
;
A
#
# COMPACT_ATOMS: atom_id res chain seq x y z
N MET A 1 6.71 -37.57 32.44
CA MET A 1 7.42 -36.30 32.75
C MET A 1 6.77 -35.21 31.93
N LYS A 2 6.11 -34.24 32.59
CA LYS A 2 5.35 -33.15 31.95
C LYS A 2 6.34 -32.10 31.43
N GLN A 3 6.29 -31.81 30.12
CA GLN A 3 7.00 -30.70 29.52
C GLN A 3 6.11 -29.45 29.62
N MET A 4 6.63 -28.39 30.21
CA MET A 4 5.92 -27.18 30.58
C MET A 4 6.01 -26.16 29.44
N LEU A 5 4.88 -25.83 28.82
CA LEU A 5 4.76 -24.76 27.83
C LEU A 5 4.88 -23.40 28.52
N TRP A 6 5.89 -22.62 28.15
CA TRP A 6 5.96 -21.20 28.50
C TRP A 6 5.04 -20.41 27.55
N VAL A 7 3.84 -20.12 28.01
CA VAL A 7 2.99 -19.09 27.39
C VAL A 7 3.55 -17.74 27.81
N ILE A 8 4.28 -17.08 26.91
CA ILE A 8 4.57 -15.66 27.07
C ILE A 8 3.32 -14.90 26.61
N PHE A 9 2.57 -14.38 27.58
CA PHE A 9 1.63 -13.29 27.35
C PHE A 9 2.46 -12.05 26.98
N ILE A 10 2.54 -11.72 25.70
CA ILE A 10 3.03 -10.39 25.32
C ILE A 10 1.89 -9.41 25.60
N SER A 11 2.11 -8.68 26.67
CA SER A 11 1.39 -7.50 27.14
C SER A 11 1.06 -6.53 26.00
N GLY A 12 -0.12 -5.93 26.12
CA GLY A 12 -0.72 -5.06 25.11
C GLY A 12 0.21 -3.99 24.53
N VAL A 13 0.12 -3.85 23.21
CA VAL A 13 0.60 -2.65 22.54
C VAL A 13 -0.46 -1.58 22.76
N MET A 14 -0.11 -0.60 23.60
CA MET A 14 -0.82 0.66 23.70
C MET A 14 -0.78 1.33 22.32
N PHE A 15 -1.94 1.52 21.69
CA PHE A 15 -2.06 2.41 20.53
C PHE A 15 -1.87 3.84 21.05
N SER A 16 -0.65 4.36 20.94
CA SER A 16 -0.34 5.74 21.29
C SER A 16 -1.06 6.67 20.32
N THR A 17 -2.13 7.32 20.77
CA THR A 17 -2.73 8.44 20.06
C THR A 17 -1.79 9.64 20.14
N ALA A 18 -0.99 9.87 19.10
CA ALA A 18 -0.31 11.13 18.88
C ALA A 18 -0.95 11.81 17.67
N SER A 19 -2.02 12.56 17.92
CA SER A 19 -2.50 13.59 16.99
C SER A 19 -1.70 14.87 17.21
N TRP A 20 -1.47 15.64 16.13
CA TRP A 20 -0.94 17.02 16.00
C TRP A 20 0.23 17.22 15.01
N ALA A 21 0.62 16.18 14.27
CA ALA A 21 1.25 16.26 12.96
C ALA A 21 0.95 14.93 12.27
N GLY A 22 0.71 14.90 10.95
CA GLY A 22 0.49 13.63 10.23
C GLY A 22 1.60 12.61 10.52
N LYS A 23 1.31 11.31 10.35
CA LYS A 23 2.33 10.25 10.50
C LYS A 23 3.51 10.57 9.57
N SER A 24 4.73 10.24 10.00
CA SER A 24 5.88 10.35 9.09
C SER A 24 5.84 9.24 8.04
N ASP A 25 6.38 9.49 6.85
CA ASP A 25 6.45 8.50 5.77
C ASP A 25 7.08 7.18 6.24
N GLN A 26 8.10 7.25 7.11
CA GLN A 26 8.76 6.07 7.65
C GLN A 26 7.82 5.23 8.54
N MET A 27 6.92 5.88 9.30
CA MET A 27 5.89 5.19 10.08
C MET A 27 4.87 4.53 9.16
N ILE A 28 4.40 5.26 8.13
CA ILE A 28 3.44 4.74 7.14
C ILE A 28 4.03 3.51 6.44
N VAL A 29 5.28 3.57 5.99
CA VAL A 29 5.97 2.43 5.37
C VAL A 29 6.05 1.23 6.32
N ASN A 30 6.33 1.45 7.62
CA ASN A 30 6.42 0.36 8.60
C ASN A 30 5.05 -0.29 8.86
N GLU A 31 3.98 0.50 8.94
CA GLU A 31 2.60 0.01 9.08
C GLU A 31 2.16 -0.73 7.81
N ALA A 32 2.32 -0.11 6.64
CA ALA A 32 1.98 -0.67 5.34
C ALA A 32 2.71 -1.99 5.06
N ALA A 33 3.95 -2.15 5.52
CA ALA A 33 4.73 -3.38 5.34
C ALA A 33 4.10 -4.63 5.97
N GLN A 34 3.20 -4.45 6.95
CA GLN A 34 2.47 -5.55 7.60
C GLN A 34 1.02 -5.68 7.10
N ASN A 35 0.56 -4.80 6.21
CA ASN A 35 -0.82 -4.73 5.75
C ASN A 35 -0.93 -4.83 4.22
N MET A 36 -0.70 -6.03 3.70
CA MET A 36 -0.87 -6.29 2.27
C MET A 36 -2.31 -6.67 1.95
N VAL A 37 -2.92 -5.94 1.04
CA VAL A 37 -4.34 -6.08 0.68
C VAL A 37 -4.51 -6.05 -0.83
N THR A 38 -5.67 -6.51 -1.29
CA THR A 38 -6.12 -6.32 -2.68
C THR A 38 -6.68 -4.91 -2.88
N VAL A 39 -6.78 -4.48 -4.13
CA VAL A 39 -7.43 -3.20 -4.49
C VAL A 39 -8.88 -3.14 -3.99
N ALA A 40 -9.63 -4.24 -4.10
CA ALA A 40 -11.01 -4.29 -3.63
C ALA A 40 -11.11 -4.13 -2.11
N GLU A 41 -10.21 -4.76 -1.35
CA GLU A 41 -10.14 -4.61 0.10
C GLU A 41 -9.74 -3.18 0.50
N ALA A 42 -8.75 -2.58 -0.16
CA ALA A 42 -8.32 -1.22 0.14
C ALA A 42 -9.46 -0.19 0.07
N LYS A 43 -10.37 -0.34 -0.90
CA LYS A 43 -11.57 0.52 -1.05
C LYS A 43 -12.58 0.40 0.09
N GLN A 44 -12.45 -0.58 0.98
CA GLN A 44 -13.33 -0.79 2.12
C GLN A 44 -12.68 -0.42 3.46
N LEU A 45 -11.39 -0.06 3.44
CA LEU A 45 -10.66 0.34 4.63
C LEU A 45 -10.99 1.77 5.03
N ALA A 46 -10.73 2.09 6.29
CA ALA A 46 -10.88 3.44 6.79
C ALA A 46 -9.84 4.37 6.16
N ASP A 47 -10.18 5.66 6.10
CA ASP A 47 -9.25 6.74 5.80
C ASP A 47 -7.99 6.68 6.70
N GLU A 48 -6.85 7.13 6.18
CA GLU A 48 -5.52 7.08 6.84
C GLU A 48 -5.01 5.65 7.16
N THR A 49 -5.60 4.61 6.56
CA THR A 49 -5.12 3.23 6.73
C THR A 49 -3.91 2.97 5.83
N ALA A 50 -2.75 2.69 6.43
CA ALA A 50 -1.54 2.33 5.70
C ALA A 50 -1.66 0.93 5.08
N VAL A 51 -1.39 0.81 3.77
CA VAL A 51 -1.55 -0.42 2.99
C VAL A 51 -0.38 -0.67 2.04
N THR A 52 -0.14 -1.94 1.74
CA THR A 52 0.67 -2.38 0.59
C THR A 52 -0.24 -2.98 -0.48
N LEU A 53 -0.14 -2.46 -1.71
CA LEU A 53 -0.80 -2.99 -2.90
C LEU A 53 0.24 -3.49 -3.92
N SER A 54 -0.17 -4.40 -4.80
CA SER A 54 0.62 -4.75 -5.99
C SER A 54 -0.27 -4.88 -7.21
N GLY A 55 0.16 -4.30 -8.33
CA GLY A 55 -0.67 -4.24 -9.54
C GLY A 55 0.08 -3.77 -10.76
N VAL A 56 -0.67 -3.50 -11.83
CA VAL A 56 -0.19 -2.98 -13.11
C VAL A 56 -0.70 -1.56 -13.27
N ILE A 57 0.18 -0.64 -13.65
CA ILE A 57 -0.21 0.71 -14.06
C ILE A 57 -0.97 0.60 -15.39
N VAL A 58 -2.22 1.06 -15.42
CA VAL A 58 -3.06 1.06 -16.62
C VAL A 58 -2.79 2.29 -17.46
N LYS A 59 -2.80 3.47 -16.82
CA LYS A 59 -2.57 4.77 -17.47
C LYS A 59 -2.20 5.83 -16.44
N ARG A 60 -1.64 6.94 -16.92
CA ARG A 60 -1.60 8.21 -16.17
C ARG A 60 -2.91 8.95 -16.42
N ILE A 61 -3.60 9.37 -15.37
CA ILE A 61 -4.92 10.02 -15.47
C ILE A 61 -4.74 11.51 -15.70
N ARG A 62 -4.06 12.18 -14.77
CA ARG A 62 -3.74 13.62 -14.77
C ARG A 62 -2.66 13.87 -13.73
N GLY A 63 -1.80 14.88 -13.91
CA GLY A 63 -0.82 15.26 -12.88
C GLY A 63 -0.08 14.05 -12.31
N ASP A 64 -0.17 13.85 -11.01
CA ASP A 64 0.51 12.80 -10.27
C ASP A 64 -0.36 11.55 -10.02
N HIS A 65 -1.58 11.54 -10.59
CA HIS A 65 -2.50 10.42 -10.48
C HIS A 65 -2.33 9.37 -11.59
N PHE A 66 -2.28 8.11 -11.18
CA PHE A 66 -2.23 6.93 -12.04
C PHE A 66 -3.35 5.95 -11.69
N GLU A 67 -3.81 5.18 -12.68
CA GLU A 67 -4.71 4.06 -12.44
C GLU A 67 -3.89 2.80 -12.20
N LEU A 68 -4.02 2.20 -11.02
CA LEU A 68 -3.45 0.89 -10.66
C LEU A 68 -4.54 -0.18 -10.75
N LYS A 69 -4.19 -1.34 -11.30
CA LYS A 69 -5.11 -2.48 -11.41
C LYS A 69 -4.48 -3.77 -10.92
N ASP A 70 -5.25 -4.55 -10.15
CA ASP A 70 -4.96 -5.94 -9.83
C ASP A 70 -6.11 -6.86 -10.31
N GLY A 71 -6.13 -8.12 -9.85
CA GLY A 71 -7.20 -9.07 -10.19
C GLY A 71 -8.55 -8.76 -9.56
N SER A 72 -8.58 -7.97 -8.48
CA SER A 72 -9.77 -7.62 -7.70
C SER A 72 -10.44 -6.33 -8.18
N GLY A 73 -9.70 -5.40 -8.79
CA GLY A 73 -10.25 -4.14 -9.26
C GLY A 73 -9.20 -3.12 -9.71
N SER A 74 -9.64 -1.86 -9.81
CA SER A 74 -8.79 -0.72 -10.18
C SER A 74 -8.98 0.43 -9.20
N ILE A 75 -7.91 1.15 -8.87
CA ILE A 75 -7.89 2.27 -7.93
C ILE A 75 -6.95 3.35 -8.43
N ASP A 76 -7.26 4.60 -8.10
CA ASP A 76 -6.38 5.72 -8.37
C ASP A 76 -5.28 5.75 -7.30
N ILE A 77 -4.04 5.97 -7.72
CA ILE A 77 -2.91 6.20 -6.82
C ILE A 77 -2.34 7.59 -7.12
N ASP A 78 -2.06 8.36 -6.08
CA ASP A 78 -1.36 9.64 -6.18
C ASP A 78 0.12 9.41 -5.89
N VAL A 79 0.97 9.62 -6.90
CA VAL A 79 2.41 9.34 -6.83
C VAL A 79 3.13 10.63 -7.10
N ASP A 80 3.83 11.18 -6.10
CA ASP A 80 4.59 12.43 -6.27
C ASP A 80 5.60 12.36 -7.43
N ASP A 81 5.82 13.49 -8.08
CA ASP A 81 6.69 13.60 -9.25
C ASP A 81 8.16 13.30 -8.97
N ASP A 82 8.60 13.48 -7.73
CA ASP A 82 9.90 13.04 -7.23
C ASP A 82 10.06 11.51 -7.23
N PHE A 83 8.94 10.76 -7.21
CA PHE A 83 8.96 9.31 -7.34
C PHE A 83 8.80 8.85 -8.79
N TRP A 84 7.76 9.30 -9.49
CA TRP A 84 7.40 8.67 -10.79
C TRP A 84 8.27 9.12 -11.96
N LYS A 85 8.78 10.37 -11.96
CA LYS A 85 9.61 10.88 -13.06
C LYS A 85 10.96 10.17 -13.14
N PRO A 86 11.75 10.03 -12.06
CA PRO A 86 13.07 9.41 -12.15
C PRO A 86 13.02 7.94 -12.56
N MET A 87 11.97 7.21 -12.17
CA MET A 87 11.79 5.82 -12.58
C MET A 87 11.09 5.66 -13.95
N GLY A 88 10.55 6.74 -14.52
CA GLY A 88 9.78 6.72 -15.76
C GLY A 88 8.56 5.78 -15.67
N LEU A 89 7.71 5.96 -14.65
CA LEU A 89 6.50 5.18 -14.46
C LEU A 89 5.56 5.32 -15.66
N LYS A 90 5.06 4.21 -16.20
CA LYS A 90 4.19 4.20 -17.39
C LYS A 90 3.24 3.01 -17.40
N ALA A 91 2.26 3.07 -18.30
CA ALA A 91 1.34 1.97 -18.57
C ALA A 91 2.09 0.65 -18.84
N GLY A 92 1.61 -0.44 -18.24
CA GLY A 92 2.19 -1.77 -18.31
C GLY A 92 3.27 -2.07 -17.26
N ASP A 93 3.75 -1.07 -16.52
CA ASP A 93 4.68 -1.31 -15.42
C ASP A 93 3.96 -2.05 -14.28
N GLN A 94 4.56 -3.14 -13.81
CA GLN A 94 4.15 -3.83 -12.59
C GLN A 94 4.82 -3.17 -11.39
N VAL A 95 4.05 -2.85 -10.36
CA VAL A 95 4.52 -2.10 -9.20
C VAL A 95 4.03 -2.70 -7.90
N LYS A 96 4.80 -2.46 -6.84
CA LYS A 96 4.37 -2.53 -5.45
C LYS A 96 4.27 -1.12 -4.90
N VAL A 97 3.15 -0.81 -4.28
CA VAL A 97 2.79 0.51 -3.75
C VAL A 97 2.61 0.38 -2.25
N MET A 98 3.20 1.28 -1.48
CA MET A 98 2.92 1.49 -0.06
C MET A 98 2.43 2.92 0.11
N GLY A 99 1.33 3.09 0.83
CA GLY A 99 0.64 4.37 0.97
C GLY A 99 -0.47 4.31 1.99
N GLU A 100 -1.17 5.42 2.16
CA GLU A 100 -2.38 5.49 2.98
C GLU A 100 -3.62 5.50 2.08
N VAL A 101 -4.67 4.84 2.54
CA VAL A 101 -6.01 4.99 1.98
C VAL A 101 -6.46 6.42 2.24
N ASP A 102 -6.78 7.16 1.17
CA ASP A 102 -7.28 8.53 1.23
C ASP A 102 -8.72 8.57 0.68
N THR A 103 -9.67 8.87 1.56
CA THR A 103 -11.08 9.01 1.23
C THR A 103 -11.43 10.48 1.05
N GLN A 104 -11.67 10.84 -0.21
CA GLN A 104 -11.98 12.19 -0.61
C GLN A 104 -13.40 12.62 -0.19
N SER A 105 -13.63 13.92 -0.18
CA SER A 105 -14.94 14.50 0.19
C SER A 105 -16.12 14.04 -0.69
N ASP A 106 -15.85 13.60 -1.92
CA ASP A 106 -16.84 13.03 -2.84
C ASP A 106 -17.01 11.50 -2.68
N GLN A 107 -16.44 10.92 -1.60
CA GLN A 107 -16.42 9.49 -1.28
C GLN A 107 -15.60 8.62 -2.24
N SER A 108 -14.84 9.22 -3.16
CA SER A 108 -13.85 8.46 -3.92
C SER A 108 -12.69 8.07 -3.01
N THR A 109 -12.14 6.87 -3.23
CA THR A 109 -10.98 6.37 -2.49
C THR A 109 -9.80 6.23 -3.43
N ASN A 110 -8.67 6.82 -3.05
CA ASN A 110 -7.39 6.66 -3.71
C ASN A 110 -6.34 6.17 -2.69
N ILE A 111 -5.12 5.94 -3.16
CA ILE A 111 -3.96 5.73 -2.29
C ILE A 111 -2.99 6.90 -2.43
N ASP A 112 -2.68 7.57 -1.32
CA ASP A 112 -1.58 8.53 -1.25
C ASP A 112 -0.26 7.77 -1.07
N VAL A 113 0.62 7.84 -2.07
CA VAL A 113 1.77 6.94 -2.18
C VAL A 113 3.01 7.53 -1.50
N VAL A 114 3.44 6.87 -0.42
CA VAL A 114 4.70 7.20 0.26
C VAL A 114 5.90 6.42 -0.27
N LYS A 115 5.66 5.26 -0.91
CA LYS A 115 6.73 4.46 -1.52
C LYS A 115 6.20 3.60 -2.67
N ILE A 116 6.93 3.59 -3.78
CA ILE A 116 6.61 2.77 -4.95
C ILE A 116 7.86 2.13 -5.54
N GLU A 117 7.74 0.87 -5.94
CA GLU A 117 8.84 0.09 -6.53
C GLU A 117 8.33 -0.65 -7.78
N LYS A 118 9.11 -0.61 -8.87
CA LYS A 118 8.84 -1.44 -10.05
C LYS A 118 9.26 -2.89 -9.80
N LEU A 119 8.35 -3.82 -10.07
CA LEU A 119 8.58 -5.27 -9.96
C LEU A 119 9.27 -5.76 -11.23
N VAL A 120 10.58 -5.52 -11.32
CA VAL A 120 11.43 -5.89 -12.45
C VAL A 120 11.95 -7.33 -12.36
N ASN A 121 12.07 -7.90 -11.16
CA ASN A 121 12.62 -9.24 -10.98
C ASN A 121 11.53 -10.34 -11.13
N PRO A 122 11.83 -11.46 -11.83
CA PRO A 122 10.89 -12.57 -12.00
C PRO A 122 10.39 -13.20 -10.69
N LYS A 123 11.19 -13.19 -9.63
CA LYS A 123 10.79 -13.68 -8.30
C LYS A 123 9.66 -12.83 -7.70
N ASP A 124 9.73 -11.51 -7.86
CA ASP A 124 8.72 -10.60 -7.36
C ASP A 124 7.41 -10.74 -8.16
N LYS A 125 7.53 -11.02 -9.46
CA LYS A 125 6.38 -11.37 -10.32
C LYS A 125 5.75 -12.71 -9.96
N TRP A 126 6.55 -13.69 -9.55
CA TRP A 126 6.07 -15.02 -9.16
C TRP A 126 5.30 -15.00 -7.84
N LEU A 127 5.72 -14.15 -6.89
CA LEU A 127 4.95 -13.92 -5.65
C LEU A 127 3.59 -13.26 -5.94
N TRP A 128 3.54 -12.28 -6.86
CA TRP A 128 2.28 -11.68 -7.31
C TRP A 128 1.31 -12.72 -7.88
N TYR A 129 1.80 -13.63 -8.73
CA TYR A 129 0.96 -14.59 -9.46
C TYR A 129 0.35 -15.67 -8.55
N ASN A 130 1.01 -15.98 -7.44
CA ASN A 130 0.57 -17.07 -6.56
C ASN A 130 -0.29 -16.59 -5.38
N GLN A 131 -0.55 -15.28 -5.27
CA GLN A 131 -1.40 -14.69 -4.24
C GLN A 131 -2.76 -14.23 -4.79
N ASN A 132 -3.01 -14.36 -6.10
CA ASN A 132 -4.27 -14.01 -6.76
C ASN A 132 -4.74 -15.14 -7.69
#